data_AF-A0A8J7VE87-F1
#
_entry.id   AF-A0A8J7VE87-F1
#
_cell.length_a   1.000
_cell.length_b   1.000
_cell.length_c   1.000
_cell.angle_alpha   90.00
_cell.angle_beta   90.00
_cell.angle_gamma   90.00
#
_symmetry.space_group_name_H-M   'P 1'
#
loop_
_entity.id
_entity.type
_entity.pdbx_description
1 polymer ?
#
loop_
_entity_poly.entity_id
_entity_poly.type
_entity_poly.pdbx_seq_one_letter_code
_entity_poly.pdbx_strand_id
1 'polypeptide(L)'
;MSYTSLPRLARTLTHGILLCCVLMGGPTAGANDALPAGGGKWKLFQSQHFELHSQAAERTSRELLRKLELIRAFYRETVPLREREMRAVSVYCFARTKDLRAYQQAGSDSNAIGYILTFPDRGVMALPDDRGSEVALQVIQAQYIVHLCTLSGNDVPAWLCWGMGFLFSTLDVRGEKMVFGTPDSYRKSMVAQKQDFSCARLFLFSGSIRSEQSDIDVFHAQAWLLLHYLFIGQKDIPRERVIAFLQAVCDRPVVRDAAELQRRQVTYEALLGVSFAELDRQVELYRRRGKFESQRLPLPKVAAVDSFTVRSLSREEIGLRLAELDLRTRQSGQAKLMLLSAADAKPPSARALEVLGAAEAVESNPASARDYWREAIEAGSDNPAISHQLGLLETQQILAQFDLYFRLPPARAERLRSLLVSSIDRMPGQASAYQALAWVEAFAPQPSTKNINLIQSVFLQLDQRAFTLAALAFARYRLGDPAGAEEMLDLIDREEERSEMQQLARELRLHMKKHPVVPSASSNAAER
;
A
#
# COMPACT_ATOMS: atom_id res chain seq x y z
N MET A 1 5.51 7.72 17.52
CA MET A 1 6.40 6.86 18.34
C MET A 1 7.50 6.35 17.45
N SER A 2 8.71 6.73 17.83
CA SER A 2 9.92 6.78 17.00
C SER A 2 10.63 5.43 16.99
N TYR A 3 11.06 4.98 15.81
CA TYR A 3 12.01 3.87 15.68
C TYR A 3 13.37 4.39 15.21
N THR A 4 14.19 4.78 16.18
CA THR A 4 15.66 4.71 16.11
C THR A 4 16.05 3.30 16.58
N SER A 5 17.05 2.57 16.10
CA SER A 5 18.39 2.96 15.66
C SER A 5 19.09 1.73 15.07
N LEU A 6 19.90 1.90 14.02
CA LEU A 6 21.02 1.01 13.68
C LEU A 6 22.34 1.74 14.04
N PRO A 7 23.40 1.01 14.44
CA PRO A 7 24.59 1.61 15.03
C PRO A 7 25.47 2.29 13.97
N ARG A 8 25.97 3.48 14.35
CA ARG A 8 27.05 4.21 13.69
C ARG A 8 28.38 3.49 13.91
N LEU A 9 29.14 3.29 12.84
CA LEU A 9 30.61 3.21 12.93
C LEU A 9 31.21 4.13 11.87
N ALA A 10 32.03 5.07 12.35
CA ALA A 10 32.61 6.16 11.58
C ALA A 10 34.00 5.79 11.04
N ARG A 11 34.20 6.17 9.77
CA ARG A 11 35.42 6.66 9.08
C ARG A 11 36.80 6.46 9.73
N THR A 12 37.73 6.00 8.89
CA THR A 12 39.03 6.66 8.68
C THR A 12 39.36 6.72 7.18
N LEU A 13 39.79 7.91 6.75
CA LEU A 13 40.27 8.29 5.42
C LEU A 13 41.80 8.18 5.38
N THR A 14 42.38 7.66 4.29
CA THR A 14 43.72 8.08 3.85
C THR A 14 43.95 7.80 2.35
N HIS A 15 44.12 8.91 1.61
CA HIS A 15 44.97 9.18 0.44
C HIS A 15 45.39 8.05 -0.53
N GLY A 16 45.20 8.31 -1.83
CA GLY A 16 45.94 7.65 -2.90
C GLY A 16 45.38 7.93 -4.30
N ILE A 17 45.59 9.14 -4.82
CA ILE A 17 45.46 9.41 -6.26
C ILE A 17 46.61 8.67 -6.95
N LEU A 18 46.30 7.77 -7.89
CA LEU A 18 47.23 7.47 -8.98
C LEU A 18 46.48 7.26 -10.29
N LEU A 19 46.73 8.20 -11.20
CA LEU A 19 46.37 8.22 -12.60
C LEU A 19 47.19 7.14 -13.33
N CYS A 20 46.56 6.21 -14.03
CA CYS A 20 47.22 5.42 -15.06
C CYS A 20 46.27 5.30 -16.27
N CYS A 21 46.48 6.20 -17.23
CA CYS A 21 45.98 6.06 -18.58
C CYS A 21 46.76 4.94 -19.27
N VAL A 22 46.08 3.86 -19.67
CA VAL A 22 46.57 2.96 -20.73
C VAL A 22 45.44 2.81 -21.74
N LEU A 23 45.58 3.57 -22.82
CA LEU A 23 44.91 3.31 -24.10
C LEU A 23 45.72 2.21 -24.81
N MET A 24 45.18 0.99 -24.86
CA MET A 24 45.54 0.00 -25.87
C MET A 24 44.29 -0.73 -26.33
N GLY A 25 44.05 -0.67 -27.64
CA GLY A 25 42.87 -1.20 -28.30
C GLY A 25 42.90 -2.73 -28.49
N GLY A 26 41.68 -3.28 -28.52
CA GLY A 26 41.34 -4.63 -28.97
C GLY A 26 40.29 -5.29 -28.07
N PRO A 27 39.54 -6.29 -28.56
CA PRO A 27 38.68 -6.32 -29.75
C PRO A 27 37.28 -5.74 -29.41
N THR A 28 36.35 -5.69 -30.37
CA THR A 28 34.93 -5.38 -30.13
C THR A 28 34.36 -6.36 -29.10
N ALA A 29 34.39 -5.98 -27.83
CA ALA A 29 33.69 -6.67 -26.76
C ALA A 29 32.21 -6.71 -27.17
N GLY A 30 31.67 -7.91 -27.39
CA GLY A 30 30.22 -8.10 -27.41
C GLY A 30 29.70 -7.42 -26.16
N ALA A 31 28.93 -6.35 -26.33
CA ALA A 31 28.63 -5.42 -25.25
C ALA A 31 28.09 -6.23 -24.06
N ASN A 32 28.88 -6.35 -22.99
CA ASN A 32 28.41 -6.98 -21.77
C ASN A 32 27.20 -6.17 -21.29
N ASP A 33 26.12 -6.86 -20.97
CA ASP A 33 24.97 -6.19 -20.40
C ASP A 33 25.39 -5.50 -19.10
N ALA A 34 25.00 -4.23 -18.94
CA ALA A 34 25.29 -3.47 -17.72
C ALA A 34 24.70 -4.17 -16.48
N LEU A 35 23.55 -4.85 -16.64
CA LEU A 35 22.88 -5.62 -15.61
C LEU A 35 22.49 -7.02 -16.12
N PRO A 36 22.40 -8.04 -15.24
CA PRO A 36 22.04 -9.41 -15.62
C PRO A 36 20.74 -9.49 -16.44
N ALA A 37 20.73 -10.30 -17.51
CA ALA A 37 19.59 -10.47 -18.43
C ALA A 37 19.19 -9.24 -19.28
N GLY A 38 20.02 -8.19 -19.33
CA GLY A 38 19.76 -6.99 -20.14
C GLY A 38 19.72 -7.24 -21.66
N GLY A 39 20.37 -8.28 -22.16
CA GLY A 39 20.44 -8.64 -23.58
C GLY A 39 19.36 -9.62 -24.01
N GLY A 40 18.44 -10.00 -23.11
CA GLY A 40 17.33 -10.88 -23.42
C GLY A 40 16.28 -10.22 -24.33
N LYS A 41 15.42 -11.05 -24.93
CA LYS A 41 14.28 -10.58 -25.73
C LYS A 41 13.11 -10.24 -24.81
N TRP A 42 13.07 -9.00 -24.34
CA TRP A 42 12.00 -8.53 -23.46
C TRP A 42 10.84 -7.91 -24.24
N LYS A 43 9.63 -8.19 -23.77
CA LYS A 43 8.39 -7.54 -24.21
C LYS A 43 7.71 -6.87 -23.01
N LEU A 44 7.07 -5.75 -23.27
CA LEU A 44 6.19 -5.07 -22.33
C LEU A 44 4.74 -5.43 -22.64
N PHE A 45 4.01 -5.83 -21.62
CA PHE A 45 2.57 -6.07 -21.62
C PHE A 45 1.93 -5.12 -20.62
N GLN A 46 0.80 -4.50 -20.96
CA GLN A 46 0.08 -3.64 -20.02
C GLN A 46 -1.40 -4.01 -19.96
N SER A 47 -1.93 -4.02 -18.75
CA SER A 47 -3.34 -4.12 -18.42
C SER A 47 -3.73 -2.92 -17.53
N GLN A 48 -4.92 -2.92 -16.95
CA GLN A 48 -5.40 -1.80 -16.15
C GLN A 48 -4.52 -1.52 -14.92
N HIS A 49 -4.03 -2.55 -14.24
CA HIS A 49 -3.30 -2.39 -12.98
C HIS A 49 -1.83 -2.82 -13.03
N PHE A 50 -1.40 -3.46 -14.12
CA PHE A 50 -0.10 -4.11 -14.20
C PHE A 50 0.68 -3.72 -15.45
N GLU A 51 1.99 -3.59 -15.26
CA GLU A 51 2.99 -3.45 -16.32
C GLU A 51 3.94 -4.65 -16.24
N LEU A 52 3.82 -5.59 -17.17
CA LEU A 52 4.62 -6.81 -17.20
C LEU A 52 5.75 -6.71 -18.21
N HIS A 53 6.98 -6.78 -17.72
CA HIS A 53 8.21 -6.98 -18.48
C HIS A 53 8.46 -8.48 -18.51
N SER A 54 8.45 -9.09 -19.69
CA SER A 54 8.51 -10.54 -19.81
C SER A 54 9.47 -11.02 -20.87
N GLN A 55 10.23 -12.06 -20.54
CA GLN A 55 11.00 -12.89 -21.47
C GLN A 55 10.25 -14.17 -21.87
N ALA A 56 9.10 -14.42 -21.26
CA ALA A 56 8.25 -15.58 -21.56
C ALA A 56 7.59 -15.46 -22.93
N ALA A 57 6.99 -16.57 -23.39
CA ALA A 57 6.15 -16.55 -24.58
C ALA A 57 4.97 -15.58 -24.43
N GLU A 58 4.49 -15.02 -25.54
CA GLU A 58 3.44 -13.99 -25.52
C GLU A 58 2.14 -14.50 -24.87
N ARG A 59 1.74 -15.71 -25.23
CA ARG A 59 0.56 -16.38 -24.65
C ARG A 59 0.69 -16.52 -23.12
N THR A 60 1.81 -17.05 -22.64
CA THR A 60 2.08 -17.22 -21.20
C THR A 60 2.05 -15.87 -20.47
N SER A 61 2.66 -14.84 -21.06
CA SER A 61 2.71 -13.49 -20.48
C SER A 61 1.31 -12.87 -20.35
N ARG A 62 0.49 -13.03 -21.39
CA ARG A 62 -0.91 -12.60 -21.43
C ARG A 62 -1.78 -13.35 -20.42
N GLU A 63 -1.60 -14.67 -20.30
CA GLU A 63 -2.31 -15.50 -19.33
C GLU A 63 -1.94 -15.15 -17.88
N LEU A 64 -0.65 -14.90 -17.60
CA LEU A 64 -0.18 -14.41 -16.30
C LEU A 64 -0.83 -13.08 -15.94
N LEU A 65 -0.81 -12.11 -16.87
CA LEU A 65 -1.40 -10.78 -16.66
C LEU A 65 -2.91 -10.88 -16.39
N ARG A 66 -3.62 -11.70 -17.16
CA ARG A 66 -5.04 -11.98 -16.93
C ARG A 66 -5.28 -12.59 -15.55
N LYS A 67 -4.44 -13.55 -15.13
CA LYS A 67 -4.57 -14.20 -13.83
C LYS A 67 -4.43 -13.19 -12.69
N LEU A 68 -3.46 -12.28 -12.79
CA LEU A 68 -3.26 -11.21 -11.81
C LEU A 68 -4.47 -10.25 -11.73
N GLU A 69 -5.04 -9.86 -12.88
CA GLU A 69 -6.27 -9.06 -12.93
C GLU A 69 -7.47 -9.80 -12.31
N LEU A 70 -7.62 -11.11 -12.61
CA LEU A 70 -8.67 -11.94 -12.01
C LEU A 70 -8.53 -12.06 -10.50
N ILE A 71 -7.31 -12.24 -9.97
CA ILE A 71 -7.06 -12.29 -8.53
C ILE A 71 -7.47 -10.98 -7.88
N ARG A 72 -7.04 -9.84 -8.44
CA ARG A 72 -7.39 -8.51 -7.93
C ARG A 72 -8.90 -8.28 -7.94
N ALA A 73 -9.56 -8.58 -9.04
CA ALA A 73 -11.01 -8.41 -9.17
C ALA A 73 -11.77 -9.33 -8.19
N PHE A 74 -11.37 -10.60 -8.09
CA PHE A 74 -11.98 -11.56 -7.17
C PHE A 74 -11.78 -11.18 -5.70
N TYR A 75 -10.60 -10.68 -5.33
CA TYR A 75 -10.33 -10.15 -3.99
C TYR A 75 -11.28 -8.99 -3.66
N ARG A 76 -11.43 -8.02 -4.56
CA ARG A 76 -12.32 -6.86 -4.37
C ARG A 76 -13.80 -7.24 -4.25
N GLU A 77 -14.25 -8.31 -4.91
CA GLU A 77 -15.63 -8.80 -4.81
C GLU A 77 -15.87 -9.65 -3.56
N THR A 78 -14.84 -10.35 -3.06
CA THR A 78 -14.98 -11.33 -1.99
C THR A 78 -14.66 -10.77 -0.61
N VAL A 79 -13.71 -9.83 -0.53
CA VAL A 79 -13.15 -9.31 0.73
C VAL A 79 -13.60 -7.86 0.93
N PRO A 80 -14.05 -7.48 2.14
CA PRO A 80 -14.54 -6.11 2.40
C PRO A 80 -13.42 -5.07 2.58
N LEU A 81 -12.15 -5.48 2.52
CA LEU A 81 -11.02 -4.56 2.52
C LEU A 81 -10.97 -3.82 1.18
N ARG A 82 -11.20 -2.51 1.25
CA ARG A 82 -11.14 -1.64 0.08
C ARG A 82 -9.74 -1.08 -0.04
N GLU A 83 -9.16 -1.20 -1.22
CA GLU A 83 -7.98 -0.44 -1.57
C GLU A 83 -8.31 1.05 -1.50
N ARG A 84 -7.51 1.79 -0.73
CA ARG A 84 -7.60 3.23 -0.55
C ARG A 84 -6.43 3.96 -1.18
N GLU A 85 -5.48 3.24 -1.76
CA GLU A 85 -4.39 3.82 -2.54
C GLU A 85 -4.30 3.15 -3.90
N MET A 86 -4.01 3.93 -4.93
CA MET A 86 -3.69 3.38 -6.25
C MET A 86 -2.18 3.26 -6.39
N ARG A 87 -1.68 2.03 -6.45
CA ARG A 87 -0.31 1.74 -6.84
C ARG A 87 -0.33 0.75 -7.99
N ALA A 88 0.22 1.16 -9.13
CA ALA A 88 0.46 0.24 -10.24
C ALA A 88 1.41 -0.88 -9.78
N VAL A 89 1.45 -1.99 -10.50
CA VAL A 89 2.39 -3.09 -10.22
C VAL A 89 3.27 -3.36 -11.44
N SER A 90 4.59 -3.22 -11.28
CA SER A 90 5.55 -3.66 -12.31
C SER A 90 5.91 -5.12 -12.05
N VAL A 91 5.70 -5.97 -13.04
CA VAL A 91 5.99 -7.41 -12.98
C VAL A 91 7.18 -7.72 -13.87
N TYR A 92 8.13 -8.50 -13.37
CA TYR A 92 9.32 -8.96 -14.09
C TYR A 92 9.29 -10.48 -14.19
N CYS A 93 8.98 -10.98 -15.39
CA CYS A 93 8.95 -12.40 -15.69
C CYS A 93 10.23 -12.81 -16.43
N PHE A 94 11.15 -13.42 -15.70
CA PHE A 94 12.44 -13.88 -16.22
C PHE A 94 12.31 -15.25 -16.86
N ALA A 95 13.03 -15.52 -17.95
CA ALA A 95 13.03 -16.83 -18.58
C ALA A 95 13.65 -17.92 -17.68
N ARG A 96 14.51 -17.55 -16.72
CA ARG A 96 15.24 -18.48 -15.85
C ARG A 96 15.33 -17.96 -14.43
N THR A 97 15.15 -18.85 -13.46
CA THR A 97 15.33 -18.56 -12.03
C THR A 97 16.73 -18.02 -11.71
N LYS A 98 17.77 -18.46 -12.43
CA LYS A 98 19.15 -17.94 -12.24
C LYS A 98 19.23 -16.43 -12.50
N ASP A 99 18.52 -15.92 -13.49
CA ASP A 99 18.57 -14.50 -13.85
C ASP A 99 17.81 -13.66 -12.81
N LEU A 100 16.67 -14.16 -12.32
CA LEU A 100 15.93 -13.55 -11.21
C LEU A 100 16.77 -13.46 -9.92
N ARG A 101 17.53 -14.52 -9.60
CA ARG A 101 18.38 -14.57 -8.39
C ARG A 101 19.44 -13.46 -8.35
N ALA A 102 19.83 -12.94 -9.50
CA ALA A 102 20.77 -11.83 -9.57
C ALA A 102 20.20 -10.51 -9.00
N TYR A 103 18.88 -10.43 -8.83
CA TYR A 103 18.16 -9.29 -8.27
C TYR A 103 17.67 -9.53 -6.83
N GLN A 104 18.18 -10.53 -6.13
CA GLN A 104 17.86 -10.79 -4.71
C GLN A 104 18.93 -10.18 -3.79
N GLN A 105 18.53 -9.79 -2.57
CA GLN A 105 19.48 -9.26 -1.58
C GLN A 105 20.52 -10.32 -1.19
N ALA A 106 21.78 -9.91 -1.14
CA ALA A 106 22.87 -10.75 -0.67
C ALA A 106 22.65 -11.12 0.81
N GLY A 107 22.71 -12.41 1.12
CA GLY A 107 22.48 -12.90 2.48
C GLY A 107 21.02 -13.06 2.88
N SER A 108 20.06 -12.81 1.98
CA SER A 108 18.72 -13.36 2.19
C SER A 108 18.82 -14.89 2.10
N ASP A 109 18.28 -15.62 3.07
CA ASP A 109 18.19 -17.10 3.06
C ASP A 109 17.32 -17.64 1.90
N SER A 110 16.90 -16.77 0.98
CA SER A 110 15.79 -17.06 0.11
C SER A 110 16.24 -17.81 -1.14
N ASN A 111 16.01 -19.12 -1.09
CA ASN A 111 15.63 -19.94 -2.25
C ASN A 111 14.31 -19.41 -2.91
N ALA A 112 13.99 -18.11 -2.76
CA ALA A 112 12.75 -17.52 -3.22
C ALA A 112 12.68 -17.66 -4.73
N ILE A 113 11.67 -18.39 -5.14
CA ILE A 113 11.27 -18.63 -6.52
C ILE A 113 10.41 -17.49 -7.07
N GLY A 114 10.15 -16.44 -6.30
CA GLY A 114 9.44 -15.23 -6.69
C GLY A 114 9.16 -14.32 -5.48
N TYR A 115 8.96 -13.03 -5.71
CA TYR A 115 8.63 -12.06 -4.65
C TYR A 115 7.81 -10.88 -5.15
N ILE A 116 7.14 -10.19 -4.22
CA ILE A 116 6.61 -8.84 -4.41
C ILE A 116 7.12 -7.91 -3.29
N LEU A 117 7.46 -6.68 -3.67
CA LEU A 117 7.89 -5.61 -2.80
C LEU A 117 6.95 -4.42 -2.96
N THR A 118 6.68 -3.71 -1.88
CA THR A 118 5.79 -2.54 -1.87
C THR A 118 6.59 -1.29 -1.63
N PHE A 119 6.49 -0.31 -2.53
CA PHE A 119 7.12 1.00 -2.41
C PHE A 119 6.07 2.11 -2.46
N PRO A 120 6.37 3.32 -1.97
CA PRO A 120 5.42 4.44 -1.97
C PRO A 120 4.81 4.74 -3.34
N ASP A 121 5.57 4.55 -4.42
CA ASP A 121 5.15 4.85 -5.79
C ASP A 121 4.55 3.65 -6.55
N ARG A 122 4.89 2.41 -6.15
CA ARG A 122 4.62 1.21 -6.95
C ARG A 122 4.78 -0.12 -6.18
N GLY A 123 4.02 -1.15 -6.55
CA GLY A 123 4.34 -2.55 -6.24
C GLY A 123 5.28 -3.17 -7.28
N VAL A 124 6.31 -3.91 -6.86
CA VAL A 124 7.26 -4.57 -7.77
C VAL A 124 7.25 -6.07 -7.54
N MET A 125 6.93 -6.83 -8.58
CA MET A 125 6.80 -8.28 -8.57
C MET A 125 7.84 -8.90 -9.49
N ALA A 126 8.48 -9.99 -9.08
CA ALA A 126 9.43 -10.71 -9.92
C ALA A 126 9.30 -12.23 -9.77
N LEU A 127 9.30 -12.95 -10.88
CA LEU A 127 9.10 -14.40 -10.94
C LEU A 127 9.77 -15.02 -12.20
N PRO A 128 10.10 -16.32 -12.17
CA PRO A 128 10.61 -17.06 -13.32
C PRO A 128 9.49 -17.73 -14.13
N ASP A 129 9.75 -17.93 -15.42
CA ASP A 129 8.97 -18.76 -16.36
C ASP A 129 9.73 -20.05 -16.68
N ASP A 130 10.11 -20.80 -15.64
CA ASP A 130 10.75 -22.11 -15.78
C ASP A 130 10.04 -23.18 -14.93
N ARG A 131 10.71 -24.31 -14.67
CA ARG A 131 10.13 -25.44 -13.92
C ARG A 131 9.62 -25.05 -12.52
N GLY A 132 10.08 -23.94 -11.93
CA GLY A 132 9.62 -23.43 -10.64
C GLY A 132 8.40 -22.50 -10.69
N SER A 133 7.90 -22.18 -11.89
CA SER A 133 6.87 -21.15 -12.11
C SER A 133 5.57 -21.38 -11.35
N GLU A 134 5.11 -22.63 -11.19
CA GLU A 134 3.85 -22.91 -10.49
C GLU A 134 3.94 -22.59 -8.99
N VAL A 135 5.00 -23.06 -8.33
CA VAL A 135 5.22 -22.78 -6.90
C VAL A 135 5.51 -21.30 -6.71
N ALA A 136 6.26 -20.67 -7.64
CA ALA A 136 6.49 -19.23 -7.65
C ALA A 136 5.19 -18.45 -7.70
N LEU A 137 4.28 -18.85 -8.60
CA LEU A 137 2.99 -18.21 -8.78
C LEU A 137 2.12 -18.32 -7.52
N GLN A 138 2.13 -19.44 -6.81
CA GLN A 138 1.41 -19.57 -5.54
C GLN A 138 1.95 -18.62 -4.45
N VAL A 139 3.28 -18.50 -4.35
CA VAL A 139 3.92 -17.54 -3.43
C VAL A 139 3.55 -16.10 -3.81
N ILE A 140 3.64 -15.78 -5.10
CA ILE A 140 3.29 -14.47 -5.65
C ILE A 140 1.82 -14.15 -5.40
N GLN A 141 0.90 -15.11 -5.58
CA GLN A 141 -0.53 -14.94 -5.28
C GLN A 141 -0.75 -14.57 -3.82
N ALA A 142 -0.10 -15.29 -2.90
CA ALA A 142 -0.22 -15.01 -1.47
C ALA A 142 0.30 -13.61 -1.13
N GLN A 143 1.49 -13.27 -1.60
CA GLN A 143 2.10 -11.99 -1.30
C GLN A 143 1.40 -10.82 -2.01
N TYR A 144 0.81 -11.05 -3.19
CA TYR A 144 0.02 -10.02 -3.86
C TYR A 144 -1.22 -9.65 -3.06
N ILE A 145 -1.87 -10.62 -2.42
CA ILE A 145 -3.02 -10.36 -1.54
C ILE A 145 -2.56 -9.60 -0.28
N VAL A 146 -1.40 -9.94 0.28
CA VAL A 146 -0.79 -9.17 1.37
C VAL A 146 -0.50 -7.72 0.92
N HIS A 147 0.02 -7.53 -0.30
CA HIS A 147 0.20 -6.21 -0.89
C HIS A 147 -1.12 -5.44 -1.04
N LEU A 148 -2.20 -6.07 -1.50
CA LEU A 148 -3.51 -5.42 -1.57
C LEU A 148 -4.02 -5.02 -0.19
N CYS A 149 -3.78 -5.84 0.85
CA CYS A 149 -4.10 -5.47 2.22
C CYS A 149 -3.33 -4.23 2.70
N THR A 150 -2.06 -4.05 2.32
CA THR A 150 -1.30 -2.84 2.71
C THR A 150 -1.78 -1.57 2.01
N LEU A 151 -2.51 -1.70 0.90
CA LEU A 151 -3.12 -0.56 0.19
C LEU A 151 -4.48 -0.15 0.77
N SER A 152 -4.98 -0.76 1.84
CA SER A 152 -6.28 -0.40 2.42
C SER A 152 -6.26 0.88 3.25
N GLY A 153 -5.11 1.53 3.43
CA GLY A 153 -4.96 2.83 4.11
C GLY A 153 -4.95 2.79 5.64
N ASN A 154 -5.23 1.64 6.24
CA ASN A 154 -5.17 1.40 7.70
C ASN A 154 -4.17 0.28 8.02
N ASP A 155 -3.64 0.28 9.25
CA ASP A 155 -2.88 -0.86 9.74
C ASP A 155 -3.83 -2.08 9.81
N VAL A 156 -3.65 -3.04 8.90
CA VAL A 156 -4.41 -4.28 8.90
C VAL A 156 -3.71 -5.30 9.80
N PRO A 157 -4.43 -5.99 10.71
CA PRO A 157 -3.81 -6.99 11.57
C PRO A 157 -3.12 -8.11 10.78
N ALA A 158 -1.96 -8.55 11.26
CA ALA A 158 -1.13 -9.55 10.58
C ALA A 158 -1.91 -10.84 10.27
N TRP A 159 -2.77 -11.30 11.19
CA TRP A 159 -3.53 -12.54 11.02
C TRP A 159 -4.51 -12.45 9.85
N LEU A 160 -5.09 -11.26 9.63
CA LEU A 160 -6.01 -11.01 8.55
C LEU A 160 -5.26 -10.91 7.22
N CYS A 161 -4.17 -10.14 7.17
CA CYS A 161 -3.31 -10.02 5.98
C CYS A 161 -2.79 -11.37 5.49
N TRP A 162 -2.07 -12.10 6.36
CA TRP A 162 -1.42 -13.35 6.00
C TRP A 162 -2.42 -14.48 5.81
N GLY A 163 -3.46 -14.55 6.65
CA GLY A 163 -4.55 -15.50 6.48
C GLY A 163 -5.21 -15.34 5.10
N MET A 164 -5.50 -14.11 4.67
CA MET A 164 -6.07 -13.83 3.34
C MET A 164 -5.08 -14.24 2.26
N GLY A 165 -3.80 -13.88 2.42
CA GLY A 165 -2.74 -14.29 1.49
C GLY A 165 -2.77 -15.79 1.22
N PHE A 166 -2.82 -16.60 2.27
CA PHE A 166 -2.85 -18.05 2.13
C PHE A 166 -4.18 -18.62 1.66
N LEU A 167 -5.30 -18.01 2.05
CA LEU A 167 -6.63 -18.43 1.59
C LEU A 167 -6.79 -18.23 0.06
N PHE A 168 -6.15 -17.19 -0.49
CA PHE A 168 -6.15 -16.86 -1.91
C PHE A 168 -4.96 -17.46 -2.68
N SER A 169 -3.97 -18.06 -2.01
CA SER A 169 -2.73 -18.54 -2.67
C SER A 169 -2.92 -19.73 -3.60
N THR A 170 -4.09 -20.38 -3.56
CA THR A 170 -4.42 -21.55 -4.38
C THR A 170 -5.57 -21.25 -5.35
N LEU A 171 -5.83 -19.97 -5.56
CA LEU A 171 -6.87 -19.48 -6.44
C LEU A 171 -6.55 -19.86 -7.88
N ASP A 172 -7.53 -20.50 -8.52
CA ASP A 172 -7.37 -21.16 -9.80
C ASP A 172 -8.63 -21.00 -10.66
N VAL A 173 -8.44 -20.97 -11.99
CA VAL A 173 -9.54 -20.84 -12.96
C VAL A 173 -9.88 -22.24 -13.48
N ARG A 174 -11.13 -22.69 -13.27
CA ARG A 174 -11.61 -23.97 -13.80
C ARG A 174 -12.89 -23.79 -14.59
N GLY A 175 -12.75 -23.77 -15.91
CA GLY A 175 -13.85 -23.41 -16.82
C GLY A 175 -14.28 -21.97 -16.57
N GLU A 176 -15.56 -21.75 -16.32
CA GLU A 176 -16.15 -20.42 -16.06
C GLU A 176 -16.19 -20.04 -14.57
N LYS A 177 -15.46 -20.76 -13.71
CA LYS A 177 -15.48 -20.55 -12.26
C LYS A 177 -14.09 -20.34 -11.68
N MET A 178 -14.05 -19.50 -10.65
CA MET A 178 -12.93 -19.36 -9.73
C MET A 178 -13.03 -20.42 -8.63
N VAL A 179 -11.99 -21.21 -8.46
CA VAL A 179 -11.84 -22.14 -7.34
C VAL A 179 -11.08 -21.43 -6.23
N PHE A 180 -11.67 -21.41 -5.03
CA PHE A 180 -11.21 -20.61 -3.90
C PHE A 180 -11.07 -21.44 -2.63
N GLY A 181 -10.02 -21.14 -1.85
CA GLY A 181 -9.73 -21.76 -0.57
C GLY A 181 -9.34 -23.22 -0.65
N THR A 182 -8.71 -23.64 -1.76
CA THR A 182 -8.14 -24.98 -1.82
C THR A 182 -6.97 -25.05 -0.81
N PRO A 183 -7.02 -25.94 0.18
CA PRO A 183 -5.92 -26.08 1.14
C PRO A 183 -4.66 -26.66 0.47
N ASP A 184 -3.50 -26.01 0.60
CA ASP A 184 -2.21 -26.59 0.18
C ASP A 184 -1.77 -27.68 1.18
N SER A 185 -0.93 -28.61 0.70
CA SER A 185 -0.49 -29.78 1.49
C SER A 185 0.31 -29.38 2.74
N TYR A 186 1.14 -28.34 2.64
CA TYR A 186 1.97 -27.88 3.75
C TYR A 186 1.10 -27.31 4.88
N ARG A 187 0.15 -26.41 4.59
CA ARG A 187 -0.77 -25.84 5.60
C ARG A 187 -1.68 -26.89 6.20
N LYS A 188 -2.17 -27.85 5.40
CA LYS A 188 -2.89 -29.02 5.95
C LYS A 188 -2.07 -29.75 7.00
N SER A 189 -0.79 -30.01 6.69
CA SER A 189 0.09 -30.74 7.60
C SER A 189 0.38 -29.94 8.88
N MET A 190 0.60 -28.63 8.77
CA MET A 190 0.80 -27.73 9.91
C MET A 190 -0.43 -27.67 10.81
N VAL A 191 -1.61 -27.50 10.23
CA VAL A 191 -2.88 -27.45 10.96
C VAL A 191 -3.24 -28.78 11.61
N ALA A 192 -2.80 -29.91 11.05
CA ALA A 192 -3.01 -31.23 11.65
C ALA A 192 -2.18 -31.48 12.91
N GLN A 193 -1.08 -30.73 13.12
CA GLN A 193 -0.27 -30.84 14.33
C GLN A 193 -1.11 -30.46 15.57
N LYS A 194 -0.86 -31.14 16.70
CA LYS A 194 -1.58 -30.87 17.95
C LYS A 194 -1.10 -29.56 18.56
N GLN A 195 -1.78 -28.48 18.20
CA GLN A 195 -1.57 -27.16 18.79
C GLN A 195 -2.91 -26.53 19.10
N ASP A 196 -3.01 -25.90 20.27
CA ASP A 196 -4.24 -25.25 20.70
C ASP A 196 -4.46 -23.98 19.87
N PHE A 197 -5.64 -23.91 19.24
CA PHE A 197 -6.10 -22.70 18.54
C PHE A 197 -6.66 -21.69 19.55
N SER A 198 -6.30 -20.42 19.39
CA SER A 198 -6.87 -19.32 20.18
C SER A 198 -6.93 -18.03 19.37
N CYS A 199 -8.14 -17.49 19.19
CA CYS A 199 -8.35 -16.19 18.58
C CYS A 199 -7.60 -15.09 19.33
N ALA A 200 -7.57 -15.12 20.67
CA ALA A 200 -6.89 -14.11 21.46
C ALA A 200 -5.38 -14.06 21.18
N ARG A 201 -4.72 -15.23 21.14
CA ARG A 201 -3.28 -15.32 20.78
C ARG A 201 -3.04 -14.84 19.35
N LEU A 202 -3.92 -15.24 18.43
CA LEU A 202 -3.82 -14.87 17.02
C LEU A 202 -3.99 -13.36 16.79
N PHE A 203 -4.95 -12.74 17.48
CA PHE A 203 -5.27 -11.31 17.34
C PHE A 203 -4.24 -10.38 17.99
N LEU A 204 -3.53 -10.87 19.01
CA LEU A 204 -2.43 -10.16 19.67
C LEU A 204 -1.07 -10.38 19.00
N PHE A 205 -0.97 -11.28 18.03
CA PHE A 205 0.31 -11.58 17.40
C PHE A 205 0.78 -10.40 16.53
N SER A 206 1.94 -9.84 16.90
CA SER A 206 2.55 -8.70 16.20
C SER A 206 3.72 -9.09 15.29
N GLY A 207 4.09 -10.37 15.19
CA GLY A 207 5.17 -10.85 14.31
C GLY A 207 6.53 -10.24 14.59
N SER A 208 6.95 -10.11 15.85
CA SER A 208 8.22 -9.46 16.21
C SER A 208 9.43 -10.20 15.60
N ILE A 209 10.51 -9.46 15.30
CA ILE A 209 11.80 -9.97 14.78
C ILE A 209 12.41 -11.08 15.67
N ARG A 210 11.94 -11.21 16.91
CA ARG A 210 12.40 -12.22 17.88
C ARG A 210 11.65 -13.54 17.83
N SER A 211 10.61 -13.67 16.99
CA SER A 211 9.85 -14.91 16.85
C SER A 211 10.67 -15.95 16.09
N GLU A 212 10.69 -17.19 16.58
CA GLU A 212 11.29 -18.31 15.85
C GLU A 212 10.48 -18.61 14.58
N GLN A 213 11.13 -19.13 13.54
CA GLN A 213 10.46 -19.45 12.28
C GLN A 213 9.29 -20.44 12.48
N SER A 214 9.44 -21.37 13.42
CA SER A 214 8.40 -22.32 13.84
C SER A 214 7.14 -21.61 14.34
N ASP A 215 7.28 -20.57 15.18
CA ASP A 215 6.15 -19.79 15.69
C ASP A 215 5.44 -19.00 14.58
N ILE A 216 6.20 -18.51 13.59
CA ILE A 216 5.65 -17.80 12.43
C ILE A 216 4.84 -18.75 11.55
N ASP A 217 5.35 -19.96 11.29
CA ASP A 217 4.66 -20.97 10.48
C ASP A 217 3.36 -21.44 11.16
N VAL A 218 3.38 -21.60 12.48
CA VAL A 218 2.18 -21.88 13.30
C VAL A 218 1.16 -20.76 13.19
N PHE A 219 1.60 -19.51 13.39
CA PHE A 219 0.75 -18.34 13.28
C PHE A 219 0.07 -18.27 11.90
N HIS A 220 0.85 -18.47 10.84
CA HIS A 220 0.36 -18.51 9.46
C HIS A 220 -0.69 -19.60 9.24
N ALA A 221 -0.46 -20.81 9.77
CA ALA A 221 -1.40 -21.91 9.70
C ALA A 221 -2.71 -21.63 10.46
N GLN A 222 -2.63 -21.02 11.65
CA GLN A 222 -3.79 -20.65 12.45
C GLN A 222 -4.59 -19.49 11.82
N ALA A 223 -3.90 -18.49 11.27
CA ALA A 223 -4.50 -17.39 10.52
C ALA A 223 -5.28 -17.91 9.30
N TRP A 224 -4.68 -18.82 8.52
CA TRP A 224 -5.33 -19.49 7.42
C TRP A 224 -6.54 -20.30 7.88
N LEU A 225 -6.41 -21.09 8.96
CA LEU A 225 -7.49 -21.92 9.48
C LEU A 225 -8.72 -21.10 9.90
N LEU A 226 -8.50 -20.00 10.62
CA LEU A 226 -9.58 -19.10 11.04
C LEU A 226 -10.33 -18.52 9.84
N LEU A 227 -9.60 -17.99 8.86
CA LEU A 227 -10.24 -17.40 7.67
C LEU A 227 -10.87 -18.45 6.76
N HIS A 228 -10.28 -19.64 6.65
CA HIS A 228 -10.89 -20.76 5.93
C HIS A 228 -12.21 -21.16 6.58
N TYR A 229 -12.26 -21.24 7.92
CA TYR A 229 -13.50 -21.44 8.65
C TYR A 229 -14.51 -20.32 8.37
N LEU A 230 -14.12 -19.06 8.53
CA LEU A 230 -14.99 -17.89 8.35
C LEU A 230 -15.57 -17.74 6.94
N PHE A 231 -14.80 -18.06 5.90
CA PHE A 231 -15.24 -17.89 4.51
C PHE A 231 -15.88 -19.14 3.89
N ILE A 232 -15.49 -20.33 4.35
CA ILE A 232 -15.82 -21.60 3.68
C ILE A 232 -16.41 -22.63 4.65
N GLY A 233 -15.77 -22.84 5.80
CA GLY A 233 -16.15 -23.89 6.74
C GLY A 233 -17.45 -23.62 7.52
N GLN A 234 -17.92 -22.38 7.56
CA GLN A 234 -19.07 -21.96 8.34
C GLN A 234 -20.41 -22.33 7.69
N LYS A 235 -21.31 -22.87 8.53
CA LYS A 235 -22.74 -22.99 8.22
C LYS A 235 -23.64 -22.16 9.14
N ASP A 236 -23.13 -21.77 10.31
CA ASP A 236 -23.93 -21.24 11.42
C ASP A 236 -23.75 -19.73 11.67
N ILE A 237 -22.73 -19.11 11.07
CA ILE A 237 -22.51 -17.65 11.14
C ILE A 237 -22.80 -17.06 9.75
N PRO A 238 -23.78 -16.14 9.63
CA PRO A 238 -24.09 -15.50 8.36
C PRO A 238 -22.92 -14.68 7.80
N ARG A 239 -22.76 -14.68 6.47
CA ARG A 239 -21.63 -14.02 5.78
C ARG A 239 -21.57 -12.52 6.06
N GLU A 240 -22.71 -11.87 6.17
CA GLU A 240 -22.83 -10.44 6.50
C GLU A 240 -22.26 -10.10 7.88
N ARG A 241 -22.35 -11.01 8.85
CA ARG A 241 -21.77 -10.85 10.19
C ARG A 241 -20.25 -10.96 10.17
N VAL A 242 -19.73 -11.93 9.40
CA VAL A 242 -18.29 -12.04 9.15
C VAL A 242 -17.75 -10.77 8.50
N ILE A 243 -18.44 -10.26 7.48
CA ILE A 243 -18.05 -9.02 6.80
C ILE A 243 -18.06 -7.83 7.77
N ALA A 244 -19.11 -7.68 8.58
CA ALA A 244 -19.21 -6.59 9.56
C ALA A 244 -18.10 -6.66 10.61
N PHE A 245 -17.77 -7.86 11.09
CA PHE A 245 -16.63 -8.09 11.98
C PHE A 245 -15.30 -7.68 11.32
N LEU A 246 -15.02 -8.14 10.11
CA LEU A 246 -13.79 -7.81 9.40
C LEU A 246 -13.66 -6.32 9.09
N GLN A 247 -14.77 -5.65 8.74
CA GLN A 247 -14.81 -4.20 8.58
C GLN A 247 -14.46 -3.49 9.89
N ALA A 248 -15.09 -3.86 11.01
CA ALA A 248 -14.78 -3.28 12.31
C ALA A 248 -13.33 -3.51 12.78
N VAL A 249 -12.71 -4.61 12.34
CA VAL A 249 -11.29 -4.89 12.56
C VAL A 249 -10.39 -3.95 11.74
N CYS A 250 -10.76 -3.65 10.49
CA CYS A 250 -9.98 -2.80 9.59
C CYS A 250 -10.21 -1.30 9.77
N ASP A 251 -11.35 -0.88 10.32
CA ASP A 251 -11.69 0.53 10.54
C ASP A 251 -11.09 1.10 11.84
N ARG A 252 -10.34 0.30 12.59
CA ARG A 252 -9.72 0.67 13.87
C ARG A 252 -8.23 0.35 13.88
N PRO A 253 -7.41 1.04 14.69
CA PRO A 253 -6.01 0.71 14.87
C PRO A 253 -5.82 -0.77 15.24
N VAL A 254 -4.73 -1.41 14.82
CA VAL A 254 -4.41 -2.79 15.22
C VAL A 254 -4.34 -2.90 16.74
N VAL A 255 -4.93 -3.95 17.28
CA VAL A 255 -4.90 -4.26 18.71
C VAL A 255 -3.47 -4.58 19.14
N ARG A 256 -2.94 -3.85 20.12
CA ARG A 256 -1.53 -3.98 20.55
C ARG A 256 -1.36 -4.71 21.88
N ASP A 257 -2.40 -4.77 22.69
CA ASP A 257 -2.35 -5.40 24.01
C ASP A 257 -3.67 -6.06 24.38
N ALA A 258 -3.61 -6.90 25.43
CA ALA A 258 -4.75 -7.67 25.90
C ALA A 258 -5.88 -6.79 26.48
N ALA A 259 -5.57 -5.63 27.06
CA ALA A 259 -6.57 -4.75 27.62
C ALA A 259 -7.40 -4.09 26.51
N GLU A 260 -6.77 -3.70 25.41
CA GLU A 260 -7.42 -3.23 24.20
C GLU A 260 -8.26 -4.34 23.55
N LEU A 261 -7.72 -5.56 23.44
CA LEU A 261 -8.49 -6.70 22.94
C LEU A 261 -9.76 -6.92 23.77
N GLN A 262 -9.63 -6.89 25.10
CA GLN A 262 -10.75 -7.07 26.03
C GLN A 262 -11.83 -6.00 25.84
N ARG A 263 -11.45 -4.73 25.66
CA ARG A 263 -12.41 -3.64 25.38
C ARG A 263 -13.17 -3.87 24.06
N ARG A 264 -12.49 -4.38 23.03
CA ARG A 264 -13.08 -4.59 21.71
C ARG A 264 -13.85 -5.91 21.59
N GLN A 265 -13.54 -6.90 22.43
CA GLN A 265 -14.11 -8.25 22.37
C GLN A 265 -15.63 -8.22 22.37
N VAL A 266 -16.27 -7.46 23.27
CA VAL A 266 -17.74 -7.37 23.34
C VAL A 266 -18.34 -6.91 22.00
N THR A 267 -17.71 -5.93 21.35
CA THR A 267 -18.16 -5.46 20.03
C THR A 267 -17.96 -6.52 18.96
N TYR A 268 -16.79 -7.16 18.93
CA TYR A 268 -16.46 -8.19 17.95
C TYR A 268 -17.37 -9.42 18.06
N GLU A 269 -17.63 -9.90 19.28
CA GLU A 269 -18.56 -10.99 19.55
C GLU A 269 -20.00 -10.63 19.17
N ALA A 270 -20.43 -9.39 19.43
CA ALA A 270 -21.76 -8.92 19.01
C ALA A 270 -21.91 -8.88 17.48
N LEU A 271 -20.87 -8.45 16.76
CA LEU A 271 -20.87 -8.41 15.29
C LEU A 271 -20.87 -9.82 14.69
N LEU A 272 -20.06 -10.73 15.22
CA LEU A 272 -20.02 -12.14 14.79
C LEU A 272 -21.29 -12.90 15.20
N GLY A 273 -21.89 -12.54 16.33
CA GLY A 273 -23.00 -13.26 16.95
C GLY A 273 -22.58 -14.55 17.67
N VAL A 274 -21.29 -14.73 17.94
CA VAL A 274 -20.72 -15.82 18.74
C VAL A 274 -19.64 -15.28 19.66
N SER A 275 -19.46 -15.90 20.83
CA SER A 275 -18.35 -15.56 21.72
C SER A 275 -17.02 -16.07 21.15
N PHE A 276 -15.90 -15.48 21.57
CA PHE A 276 -14.57 -15.96 21.18
C PHE A 276 -14.31 -17.39 21.64
N ALA A 277 -14.78 -17.77 22.82
CA ALA A 277 -14.68 -19.14 23.32
C ALA A 277 -15.44 -20.13 22.43
N GLU A 278 -16.63 -19.74 21.96
CA GLU A 278 -17.41 -20.56 21.03
C GLU A 278 -16.74 -20.63 19.64
N LEU A 279 -16.19 -19.50 19.16
CA LEU A 279 -15.45 -19.47 17.90
C LEU A 279 -14.19 -20.37 17.96
N ASP A 280 -13.41 -20.30 19.04
CA ASP A 280 -12.24 -21.16 19.26
C ASP A 280 -12.65 -22.65 19.22
N ARG A 281 -13.74 -23.01 19.92
CA ARG A 281 -14.28 -24.36 19.92
C ARG A 281 -14.71 -24.82 18.53
N GLN A 282 -15.41 -23.96 17.78
CA GLN A 282 -15.89 -24.26 16.43
C GLN A 282 -14.74 -24.44 15.44
N VAL A 283 -13.73 -23.57 15.49
CA VAL A 283 -12.53 -23.66 14.65
C VAL A 283 -11.73 -24.93 15.00
N GLU A 284 -11.58 -25.26 16.28
CA GLU A 284 -10.90 -26.48 16.70
C GLU A 284 -11.64 -27.75 16.25
N LEU A 285 -12.98 -27.76 16.30
CA LEU A 285 -13.78 -28.85 15.73
C LEU A 285 -13.61 -28.95 14.21
N TYR A 286 -13.57 -27.81 13.52
CA TYR A 286 -13.32 -27.75 12.08
C TYR A 286 -11.92 -28.30 11.73
N ARG A 287 -10.91 -27.92 12.50
CA ARG A 287 -9.54 -28.44 12.44
C ARG A 287 -9.49 -29.96 12.57
N ARG A 288 -10.12 -30.50 13.62
CA ARG A 288 -10.14 -31.94 13.93
C ARG A 288 -10.86 -32.77 12.87
N ARG A 289 -11.88 -32.22 12.22
CA ARG A 289 -12.56 -32.89 11.09
C ARG A 289 -11.62 -33.07 9.90
N GLY A 290 -10.63 -32.19 9.71
CA GLY A 290 -9.62 -32.29 8.65
C GLY A 290 -10.16 -32.20 7.22
N LYS A 291 -11.44 -31.84 7.06
CA LYS A 291 -12.14 -31.71 5.78
C LYS A 291 -12.27 -30.23 5.42
N PHE A 292 -11.30 -29.75 4.66
CA PHE A 292 -11.27 -28.37 4.16
C PHE A 292 -11.79 -28.35 2.73
N GLU A 293 -13.02 -27.84 2.55
CA GLU A 293 -13.67 -27.73 1.25
C GLU A 293 -13.11 -26.55 0.44
N SER A 294 -13.44 -26.51 -0.86
CA SER A 294 -13.16 -25.38 -1.74
C SER A 294 -14.48 -24.85 -2.29
N GLN A 295 -14.55 -23.54 -2.53
CA GLN A 295 -15.71 -22.92 -3.17
C GLN A 295 -15.48 -22.73 -4.66
N ARG A 296 -16.59 -22.74 -5.42
CA ARG A 296 -16.59 -22.43 -6.84
C ARG A 296 -17.50 -21.23 -7.07
N LEU A 297 -16.90 -20.07 -7.31
CA LEU A 297 -17.61 -18.81 -7.53
C LEU A 297 -17.51 -18.40 -9.01
N PRO A 298 -18.43 -17.57 -9.51
CA PRO A 298 -18.34 -17.03 -10.87
C PRO A 298 -17.02 -16.32 -11.12
N LEU A 299 -16.54 -16.32 -12.37
CA LEU A 299 -15.41 -15.50 -12.77
C LEU A 299 -15.78 -14.00 -12.67
N PRO A 300 -14.94 -13.17 -12.03
CA PRO A 300 -15.12 -11.74 -12.07
C PRO A 300 -14.89 -11.21 -13.49
N LYS A 301 -15.48 -10.07 -13.80
CA LYS A 301 -15.30 -9.42 -15.11
C LYS A 301 -13.95 -8.70 -15.15
N VAL A 302 -13.10 -9.10 -16.09
CA VAL A 302 -11.84 -8.43 -16.41
C VAL A 302 -11.73 -8.22 -17.92
N ALA A 303 -10.85 -7.31 -18.34
CA ALA A 303 -10.59 -7.07 -19.75
C ALA A 303 -10.12 -8.36 -20.46
N ALA A 304 -10.46 -8.48 -21.75
CA ALA A 304 -10.06 -9.61 -22.55
C ALA A 304 -8.54 -9.63 -22.76
N VAL A 305 -7.96 -10.82 -22.81
CA VAL A 305 -6.52 -11.04 -22.99
C VAL A 305 -5.97 -10.32 -24.23
N ASP A 306 -6.78 -10.26 -25.29
CA ASP A 306 -6.39 -9.65 -26.56
C ASP A 306 -6.43 -8.12 -26.53
N SER A 307 -7.10 -7.52 -25.54
CA SER A 307 -7.07 -6.06 -25.34
C SER A 307 -5.81 -5.54 -24.66
N PHE A 308 -4.97 -6.42 -24.11
CA PHE A 308 -3.71 -6.01 -23.49
C PHE A 308 -2.73 -5.53 -24.56
N THR A 309 -2.12 -4.37 -24.33
CA THR A 309 -1.13 -3.79 -25.24
C THR A 309 0.19 -4.52 -25.10
N VAL A 310 0.85 -4.79 -26.23
CA VAL A 310 2.13 -5.51 -26.27
C VAL A 310 3.11 -4.81 -27.18
N ARG A 311 4.34 -4.64 -26.71
CA ARG A 311 5.44 -4.11 -27.53
C ARG A 311 6.78 -4.73 -27.13
N SER A 312 7.71 -4.82 -28.08
CA SER A 312 9.10 -5.16 -27.77
C SER A 312 9.78 -4.01 -27.03
N LEU A 313 10.69 -4.33 -26.12
CA LEU A 313 11.54 -3.36 -25.44
C LEU A 313 12.90 -3.26 -26.11
N SER A 314 13.43 -2.04 -26.24
CA SER A 314 14.82 -1.84 -26.61
C SER A 314 15.75 -2.27 -25.46
N ARG A 315 17.02 -2.49 -25.77
CA ARG A 315 18.04 -2.82 -24.75
C ARG A 315 18.20 -1.72 -23.71
N GLU A 316 18.08 -0.46 -24.13
CA GLU A 316 18.17 0.70 -23.25
C GLU A 316 16.97 0.77 -22.32
N GLU A 317 15.76 0.55 -22.87
CA GLU A 317 14.52 0.54 -22.08
C GLU A 317 14.56 -0.53 -21.00
N ILE A 318 14.89 -1.78 -21.35
CA ILE A 318 14.95 -2.84 -20.35
C ILE A 318 16.12 -2.63 -19.37
N GLY A 319 17.26 -2.09 -19.83
CA GLY A 319 18.37 -1.74 -18.96
C GLY A 319 17.95 -0.79 -17.83
N LEU A 320 17.13 0.21 -18.13
CA LEU A 320 16.57 1.12 -17.12
C LEU A 320 15.58 0.44 -16.18
N ARG A 321 14.75 -0.48 -16.68
CA ARG A 321 13.79 -1.25 -15.86
C ARG A 321 14.48 -2.24 -14.93
N LEU A 322 15.54 -2.89 -15.40
CA LEU A 322 16.37 -3.74 -14.57
C LEU A 322 17.14 -2.91 -13.54
N ALA A 323 17.61 -1.70 -13.88
CA ALA A 323 18.18 -0.79 -12.89
C ALA A 323 17.16 -0.37 -11.82
N GLU A 324 15.91 -0.13 -12.20
CA GLU A 324 14.84 0.08 -11.22
C GLU A 324 14.70 -1.12 -10.27
N LEU A 325 14.56 -2.34 -10.81
CA LEU A 325 14.43 -3.54 -10.00
C LEU A 325 15.63 -3.70 -9.06
N ASP A 326 16.82 -3.47 -9.58
CA ASP A 326 18.09 -3.63 -8.88
C ASP A 326 18.33 -2.62 -7.75
N LEU A 327 17.94 -1.36 -7.97
CA LEU A 327 17.98 -0.34 -6.91
C LEU A 327 17.00 -0.70 -5.79
N ARG A 328 15.78 -1.11 -6.16
CA ARG A 328 14.72 -1.45 -5.21
C ARG A 328 15.03 -2.69 -4.37
N THR A 329 15.69 -3.68 -4.95
CA THR A 329 15.99 -4.93 -4.24
C THR A 329 17.33 -4.88 -3.55
N ARG A 330 18.40 -4.47 -4.25
CA ARG A 330 19.79 -4.57 -3.77
C ARG A 330 20.43 -3.24 -3.39
N GLN A 331 19.75 -2.11 -3.60
CA GLN A 331 20.32 -0.77 -3.40
C GLN A 331 21.64 -0.57 -4.16
N SER A 332 21.71 -1.15 -5.36
CA SER A 332 22.93 -1.21 -6.17
C SER A 332 23.40 0.19 -6.61
N GLY A 333 24.66 0.52 -6.33
CA GLY A 333 25.25 1.81 -6.73
C GLY A 333 25.28 2.01 -8.25
N GLN A 334 25.54 0.94 -9.01
CA GLN A 334 25.48 0.99 -10.48
C GLN A 334 24.06 1.30 -10.97
N ALA A 335 23.05 0.68 -10.36
CA ALA A 335 21.65 0.93 -10.70
C ALA A 335 21.25 2.38 -10.37
N LYS A 336 21.68 2.91 -9.22
CA LYS A 336 21.48 4.32 -8.84
C LYS A 336 22.10 5.25 -9.89
N LEU A 337 23.32 4.97 -10.34
CA LEU A 337 24.00 5.78 -11.37
C LEU A 337 23.26 5.75 -12.72
N MET A 338 22.76 4.59 -13.15
CA MET A 338 21.96 4.48 -14.38
C MET A 338 20.66 5.30 -14.28
N LEU A 339 19.98 5.26 -13.13
CA LEU A 339 18.76 6.02 -12.89
C LEU A 339 19.04 7.53 -12.81
N LEU A 340 20.12 7.95 -12.15
CA LEU A 340 20.55 9.35 -12.12
C LEU A 340 20.86 9.86 -13.54
N SER A 341 21.61 9.09 -14.33
CA SER A 341 21.89 9.46 -15.73
C SER A 341 20.62 9.58 -16.57
N ALA A 342 19.59 8.77 -16.31
CA ALA A 342 18.31 8.86 -17.00
C ALA A 342 17.45 10.04 -16.51
N ALA A 343 17.58 10.42 -15.23
CA ALA A 343 16.97 11.61 -14.67
C ALA A 343 17.60 12.89 -15.23
N ASP A 344 18.92 12.89 -15.49
CA ASP A 344 19.66 14.03 -16.05
C ASP A 344 19.57 14.16 -17.59
N ALA A 345 18.89 13.20 -18.26
CA ALA A 345 18.73 13.20 -19.70
C ALA A 345 17.87 14.39 -20.19
N LYS A 346 17.90 14.66 -21.50
CA LYS A 346 17.09 15.72 -22.14
C LYS A 346 16.21 15.12 -23.24
N PRO A 347 14.89 14.94 -23.01
CA PRO A 347 14.13 15.23 -21.78
C PRO A 347 14.44 14.24 -20.63
N PRO A 348 14.22 14.64 -19.36
CA PRO A 348 14.45 13.79 -18.20
C PRO A 348 13.46 12.62 -18.17
N SER A 349 13.92 11.45 -17.72
CA SER A 349 13.04 10.30 -17.52
C SER A 349 12.18 10.47 -16.26
N ALA A 350 10.90 10.79 -16.45
CA ALA A 350 9.91 10.85 -15.37
C ALA A 350 9.97 9.58 -14.50
N ARG A 351 10.08 8.41 -15.14
CA ARG A 351 10.16 7.13 -14.44
C ARG A 351 11.41 7.00 -13.56
N ALA A 352 12.57 7.49 -14.01
CA ALA A 352 13.77 7.43 -13.19
C ALA A 352 13.64 8.30 -11.94
N LEU A 353 13.05 9.49 -12.09
CA LEU A 353 12.75 10.41 -11.00
C LEU A 353 11.76 9.80 -9.98
N GLU A 354 10.73 9.09 -10.45
CA GLU A 354 9.81 8.35 -9.56
C GLU A 354 10.55 7.35 -8.66
N VAL A 355 11.44 6.55 -9.26
CA VAL A 355 12.19 5.49 -8.58
C VAL A 355 13.19 6.08 -7.60
N LEU A 356 13.91 7.14 -7.98
CA LEU A 356 14.84 7.84 -7.09
C LEU A 356 14.11 8.46 -5.90
N GLY A 357 12.97 9.12 -6.13
CA GLY A 357 12.16 9.66 -5.05
C GLY A 357 11.64 8.59 -4.10
N ALA A 358 11.23 7.43 -4.62
CA ALA A 358 10.80 6.30 -3.81
C ALA A 358 11.95 5.69 -2.98
N ALA A 359 13.16 5.61 -3.54
CA ALA A 359 14.34 5.14 -2.81
C ALA A 359 14.68 6.09 -1.64
N GLU A 360 14.67 7.41 -1.87
CA GLU A 360 14.91 8.40 -0.81
C GLU A 360 13.80 8.39 0.25
N ALA A 361 12.54 8.14 -0.13
CA ALA A 361 11.43 8.01 0.81
C ALA A 361 11.62 6.79 1.74
N VAL A 362 12.10 5.65 1.21
CA VAL A 362 12.42 4.45 2.01
C VAL A 362 13.61 4.69 2.94
N GLU A 363 14.60 5.46 2.50
CA GLU A 363 15.77 5.86 3.32
C GLU A 363 15.44 6.95 4.36
N SER A 364 14.17 7.33 4.51
CA SER A 364 13.73 8.40 5.44
C SER A 364 14.33 9.78 5.11
N ASN A 365 14.53 10.07 3.82
CA ASN A 365 14.97 11.36 3.29
C ASN A 365 13.80 12.09 2.57
N PRO A 366 12.78 12.59 3.29
CA PRO A 366 11.58 13.14 2.68
C PRO A 366 11.84 14.40 1.83
N ALA A 367 12.88 15.18 2.14
CA ALA A 367 13.23 16.35 1.35
C ALA A 367 13.67 15.99 -0.07
N SER A 368 14.59 15.01 -0.20
CA SER A 368 15.04 14.51 -1.51
C SER A 368 13.91 13.81 -2.26
N ALA A 369 13.10 13.01 -1.57
CA ALA A 369 11.94 12.35 -2.16
C ALA A 369 10.97 13.36 -2.80
N ARG A 370 10.68 14.46 -2.08
CA ARG A 370 9.84 15.55 -2.56
C ARG A 370 10.40 16.18 -3.84
N ASP A 371 11.68 16.48 -3.86
CA ASP A 371 12.30 17.18 -4.98
C ASP A 371 12.28 16.31 -6.25
N TYR A 372 12.67 15.03 -6.14
CA TYR A 372 12.56 14.07 -7.25
C TYR A 372 11.12 13.89 -7.74
N TRP A 373 10.14 13.76 -6.85
CA TRP A 373 8.74 13.59 -7.26
C TRP A 373 8.12 14.84 -7.87
N ARG A 374 8.55 16.03 -7.46
CA ARG A 374 8.17 17.28 -8.14
C ARG A 374 8.72 17.30 -9.57
N GLU A 375 10.01 16.99 -9.72
CA GLU A 375 10.65 16.90 -11.04
C GLU A 375 10.02 15.80 -11.91
N ALA A 376 9.60 14.68 -11.32
CA ALA A 376 8.89 13.62 -12.04
C ALA A 376 7.58 14.11 -12.66
N ILE A 377 6.80 14.93 -11.92
CA ILE A 377 5.56 15.53 -12.42
C ILE A 377 5.88 16.54 -13.53
N GLU A 378 6.91 17.38 -13.37
CA GLU A 378 7.36 18.32 -14.40
C GLU A 378 7.85 17.61 -15.67
N ALA A 379 8.46 16.43 -15.51
CA ALA A 379 8.88 15.53 -16.60
C ALA A 379 7.71 14.74 -17.23
N GLY A 380 6.47 14.92 -16.76
CA GLY A 380 5.27 14.32 -17.33
C GLY A 380 4.87 12.97 -16.73
N SER A 381 5.24 12.66 -15.48
CA SER A 381 4.77 11.47 -14.78
C SER A 381 3.23 11.43 -14.71
N ASP A 382 2.65 10.30 -15.12
CA ASP A 382 1.22 10.02 -15.04
C ASP A 382 0.86 9.10 -13.86
N ASN A 383 1.85 8.76 -13.02
CA ASN A 383 1.71 7.82 -11.92
C ASN A 383 0.88 8.44 -10.77
N PRO A 384 -0.34 7.94 -10.49
CA PRO A 384 -1.22 8.49 -9.45
C PRO A 384 -0.56 8.54 -8.06
N ALA A 385 0.27 7.55 -7.76
CA ALA A 385 0.92 7.44 -6.47
C ALA A 385 1.86 8.63 -6.22
N ILE A 386 2.47 9.20 -7.26
CA ILE A 386 3.40 10.33 -7.11
C ILE A 386 2.67 11.60 -6.66
N SER A 387 1.54 11.92 -7.31
CA SER A 387 0.70 13.06 -6.90
C SER A 387 0.18 12.88 -5.47
N HIS A 388 -0.22 11.64 -5.13
CA HIS A 388 -0.66 11.28 -3.78
C HIS A 388 0.44 11.50 -2.74
N GLN A 389 1.58 10.83 -2.91
CA GLN A 389 2.69 10.85 -1.95
C GLN A 389 3.30 12.25 -1.82
N LEU A 390 3.45 12.99 -2.92
CA LEU A 390 3.94 14.37 -2.88
C LEU A 390 2.97 15.28 -2.12
N GLY A 391 1.66 15.16 -2.37
CA GLY A 391 0.63 15.92 -1.67
C GLY A 391 0.63 15.67 -0.17
N LEU A 392 0.75 14.41 0.26
CA LEU A 392 0.84 14.04 1.68
C LEU A 392 2.12 14.57 2.32
N LEU A 393 3.27 14.38 1.67
CA LEU A 393 4.58 14.80 2.20
C LEU A 393 4.65 16.31 2.37
N GLU A 394 4.22 17.08 1.37
CA GLU A 394 4.19 18.53 1.49
C GLU A 394 3.20 19.02 2.56
N THR A 395 2.04 18.38 2.68
CA THR A 395 1.06 18.72 3.72
C THR A 395 1.60 18.42 5.11
N GLN A 396 2.28 17.29 5.31
CA GLN A 396 2.93 16.96 6.57
C GLN A 396 4.02 17.98 6.93
N GLN A 397 4.80 18.43 5.95
CA GLN A 397 5.82 19.47 6.18
C GLN A 397 5.18 20.80 6.64
N ILE A 398 4.01 21.15 6.11
CA ILE A 398 3.25 22.33 6.53
C ILE A 398 2.72 22.15 7.95
N LEU A 399 2.14 20.99 8.26
CA LEU A 399 1.60 20.69 9.58
C LEU A 399 2.67 20.67 10.68
N ALA A 400 3.91 20.30 10.34
CA ALA A 400 5.03 20.41 11.28
C ALA A 400 5.33 21.87 11.69
N GLN A 401 4.84 22.85 10.93
CA GLN A 401 4.91 24.29 11.20
C GLN A 401 3.55 24.84 11.63
N PHE A 402 2.60 23.98 12.04
CA PHE A 402 1.25 24.39 12.41
C PHE A 402 1.27 25.48 13.48
N ASP A 403 0.56 26.55 13.19
CA ASP A 403 0.18 27.61 14.12
C ASP A 403 -1.17 28.19 13.67
N LEU A 404 -1.96 28.70 14.62
CA LEU A 404 -3.29 29.26 14.37
C LEU A 404 -3.26 30.49 13.44
N TYR A 405 -2.12 31.18 13.36
CA TYR A 405 -1.96 32.34 12.49
C TYR A 405 -1.36 32.00 11.12
N PHE A 406 -0.80 30.80 10.95
CA PHE A 406 -0.12 30.40 9.72
C PHE A 406 -1.03 30.48 8.49
N ARG A 407 -0.48 31.01 7.38
CA ARG A 407 -1.12 31.09 6.07
C ARG A 407 -0.22 30.49 5.02
N LEU A 408 -0.77 29.60 4.19
CA LEU A 408 -0.06 29.10 3.02
C LEU A 408 0.10 30.20 1.98
N PRO A 409 1.28 30.32 1.33
CA PRO A 409 1.41 31.13 0.14
C PRO A 409 0.38 30.71 -0.93
N PRO A 410 -0.32 31.65 -1.61
CA PRO A 410 -1.39 31.31 -2.55
C PRO A 410 -0.98 30.28 -3.61
N ALA A 411 0.19 30.46 -4.24
CA ALA A 411 0.70 29.53 -5.25
C ALA A 411 0.94 28.11 -4.72
N ARG A 412 1.33 27.99 -3.44
CA ARG A 412 1.53 26.69 -2.79
C ARG A 412 0.21 26.02 -2.46
N ALA A 413 -0.79 26.79 -2.00
CA ALA A 413 -2.14 26.27 -1.77
C ALA A 413 -2.76 25.73 -3.07
N GLU A 414 -2.69 26.47 -4.17
CA GLU A 414 -3.21 26.02 -5.47
C GLU A 414 -2.50 24.76 -5.99
N ARG A 415 -1.16 24.69 -5.87
CA ARG A 415 -0.44 23.47 -6.25
C ARG A 415 -0.90 22.26 -5.44
N LEU A 416 -1.01 22.39 -4.12
CA LEU A 416 -1.44 21.28 -3.26
C LEU A 416 -2.89 20.87 -3.51
N ARG A 417 -3.79 21.82 -3.76
CA ARG A 417 -5.15 21.55 -4.21
C ARG A 417 -5.13 20.70 -5.48
N SER A 418 -4.36 21.12 -6.50
CA SER A 418 -4.26 20.38 -7.76
C SER A 418 -3.73 18.96 -7.58
N LEU A 419 -2.70 18.76 -6.75
CA LEU A 419 -2.12 17.44 -6.48
C LEU A 419 -3.13 16.52 -5.78
N LEU A 420 -3.75 17.02 -4.71
CA LEU A 420 -4.66 16.23 -3.88
C LEU A 420 -5.98 15.94 -4.60
N VAL A 421 -6.54 16.90 -5.34
CA VAL A 421 -7.74 16.69 -6.16
C VAL A 421 -7.47 15.71 -7.29
N SER A 422 -6.36 15.85 -8.04
CA SER A 422 -5.97 14.88 -9.06
C SER A 422 -5.83 13.46 -8.49
N SER A 423 -5.27 13.36 -7.29
CA SER A 423 -5.16 12.10 -6.58
C SER A 423 -6.55 11.55 -6.21
N ILE A 424 -7.46 12.38 -5.68
CA ILE A 424 -8.83 12.02 -5.29
C ILE A 424 -9.63 11.55 -6.51
N ASP A 425 -9.52 12.25 -7.65
CA ASP A 425 -10.23 11.91 -8.87
C ASP A 425 -9.83 10.52 -9.39
N ARG A 426 -8.55 10.12 -9.20
CA ARG A 426 -8.06 8.80 -9.60
C ARG A 426 -8.43 7.69 -8.62
N MET A 427 -8.51 7.99 -7.31
CA MET A 427 -8.91 7.03 -6.28
C MET A 427 -9.80 7.70 -5.23
N PRO A 428 -11.12 7.78 -5.45
CA PRO A 428 -12.03 8.49 -4.54
C PRO A 428 -12.13 7.93 -3.13
N GLY A 429 -11.67 6.69 -2.89
CA GLY A 429 -11.68 6.04 -1.58
C GLY A 429 -10.49 6.39 -0.68
N GLN A 430 -9.57 7.25 -1.13
CA GLN A 430 -8.33 7.55 -0.42
C GLN A 430 -8.53 8.55 0.73
N ALA A 431 -8.75 8.07 1.96
CA ALA A 431 -9.04 8.95 3.09
C ALA A 431 -7.96 10.00 3.38
N SER A 432 -6.68 9.62 3.26
CA SER A 432 -5.53 10.48 3.57
C SER A 432 -5.47 11.74 2.70
N ALA A 433 -5.87 11.68 1.43
CA ALA A 433 -5.84 12.87 0.57
C ALA A 433 -6.95 13.87 0.90
N TYR A 434 -8.14 13.41 1.28
CA TYR A 434 -9.20 14.31 1.77
C TYR A 434 -8.78 14.98 3.08
N GLN A 435 -8.16 14.23 3.99
CA GLN A 435 -7.62 14.76 5.25
C GLN A 435 -6.54 15.81 4.98
N ALA A 436 -5.61 15.52 4.06
CA ALA A 436 -4.60 16.48 3.65
C ALA A 436 -5.23 17.72 2.98
N LEU A 437 -6.23 17.54 2.13
CA LEU A 437 -6.93 18.63 1.46
C LEU A 437 -7.64 19.52 2.49
N ALA A 438 -8.25 18.94 3.52
CA ALA A 438 -8.87 19.70 4.61
C ALA A 438 -7.87 20.63 5.29
N TRP A 439 -6.65 20.15 5.53
CA TRP A 439 -5.58 20.97 6.12
C TRP A 439 -5.00 22.01 5.16
N VAL A 440 -4.93 21.71 3.87
CA VAL A 440 -4.60 22.72 2.85
C VAL A 440 -5.65 23.84 2.87
N GLU A 441 -6.94 23.50 2.93
CA GLU A 441 -8.02 24.49 3.02
C GLU A 441 -8.00 25.27 4.35
N ALA A 442 -7.69 24.60 5.45
CA ALA A 442 -7.53 25.22 6.75
C ALA A 442 -6.46 26.33 6.69
N PHE A 443 -5.34 26.10 6.01
CA PHE A 443 -4.25 27.07 5.92
C PHE A 443 -4.30 28.02 4.71
N ALA A 444 -5.15 27.75 3.72
CA ALA A 444 -5.26 28.57 2.53
C ALA A 444 -5.61 30.03 2.90
N PRO A 445 -5.10 31.02 2.14
CA PRO A 445 -5.51 32.43 2.31
C PRO A 445 -7.02 32.63 2.17
N GLN A 446 -7.62 31.90 1.22
CA GLN A 446 -9.06 31.82 1.04
C GLN A 446 -9.43 30.33 0.87
N PRO A 447 -10.12 29.72 1.84
CA PRO A 447 -10.61 28.35 1.72
C PRO A 447 -11.62 28.20 0.58
N SER A 448 -11.64 27.04 -0.06
CA SER A 448 -12.55 26.71 -1.16
C SER A 448 -13.77 25.95 -0.63
N THR A 449 -14.96 26.55 -0.71
CA THR A 449 -16.22 25.90 -0.32
C THR A 449 -16.47 24.61 -1.11
N LYS A 450 -16.05 24.57 -2.40
CA LYS A 450 -16.13 23.35 -3.22
C LYS A 450 -15.33 22.20 -2.59
N ASN A 451 -14.10 22.47 -2.15
CA ASN A 451 -13.24 21.44 -1.55
C ASN A 451 -13.73 21.04 -0.16
N ILE A 452 -14.22 21.99 0.63
CA ILE A 452 -14.85 21.71 1.93
C ILE A 452 -16.05 20.77 1.75
N ASN A 453 -16.96 21.06 0.82
CA ASN A 453 -18.13 20.22 0.55
C ASN A 453 -17.73 18.83 0.03
N LEU A 454 -16.69 18.77 -0.82
CA LEU A 454 -16.12 17.49 -1.29
C LEU A 454 -15.65 16.64 -0.11
N ILE A 455 -14.89 17.20 0.83
CA ILE A 455 -14.41 16.49 2.03
C ILE A 455 -15.58 16.05 2.92
N GLN A 456 -16.56 16.93 3.15
CA GLN A 456 -17.72 16.63 3.98
C GLN A 456 -18.57 15.48 3.40
N SER A 457 -18.65 15.36 2.06
CA SER A 457 -19.42 14.30 1.41
C SER A 457 -18.92 12.87 1.71
N VAL A 458 -17.65 12.73 2.09
CA VAL A 458 -17.00 11.45 2.40
C VAL A 458 -16.61 11.31 3.87
N PHE A 459 -17.03 12.23 4.74
CA PHE A 459 -16.54 12.35 6.12
C PHE A 459 -16.64 11.05 6.93
N LEU A 460 -17.74 10.29 6.78
CA LEU A 460 -17.95 9.02 7.48
C LEU A 460 -16.98 7.90 7.06
N GLN A 461 -16.28 8.07 5.94
CA GLN A 461 -15.32 7.11 5.39
C GLN A 461 -13.86 7.47 5.75
N LEU A 462 -13.64 8.58 6.44
CA LEU A 462 -12.30 9.04 6.80
C LEU A 462 -11.78 8.37 8.08
N ASP A 463 -10.50 8.05 8.10
CA ASP A 463 -9.87 7.39 9.24
C ASP A 463 -9.65 8.33 10.44
N GLN A 464 -9.21 9.56 10.19
CA GLN A 464 -8.91 10.55 11.23
C GLN A 464 -9.99 11.65 11.26
N ARG A 465 -11.19 11.26 11.70
CA ARG A 465 -12.38 12.14 11.72
C ARG A 465 -12.17 13.39 12.58
N ALA A 466 -11.73 13.24 13.83
CA ALA A 466 -11.44 14.38 14.71
C ALA A 466 -10.37 15.33 14.14
N PHE A 467 -9.32 14.77 13.52
CA PHE A 467 -8.27 15.56 12.85
C PHE A 467 -8.82 16.34 11.65
N THR A 468 -9.73 15.74 10.89
CA THR A 468 -10.40 16.41 9.77
C THR A 468 -11.37 17.49 10.25
N LEU A 469 -12.13 17.22 11.32
CA LEU A 469 -13.06 18.18 11.92
C LEU A 469 -12.32 19.45 12.36
N ALA A 470 -11.14 19.31 12.98
CA ALA A 470 -10.33 20.45 13.39
C ALA A 470 -9.95 21.34 12.19
N ALA A 471 -9.52 20.73 11.08
CA ALA A 471 -9.20 21.43 9.85
C ALA A 471 -10.43 22.13 9.24
N LEU A 472 -11.58 21.44 9.21
CA LEU A 472 -12.83 21.99 8.69
C LEU A 472 -13.36 23.15 9.56
N ALA A 473 -13.27 23.04 10.89
CA ALA A 473 -13.63 24.13 11.81
C ALA A 473 -12.81 25.38 11.52
N PHE A 474 -11.51 25.21 11.34
CA PHE A 474 -10.59 26.30 11.04
C PHE A 474 -10.86 26.95 9.68
N ALA A 475 -11.14 26.14 8.66
CA ALA A 475 -11.54 26.63 7.34
C ALA A 475 -12.86 27.42 7.40
N ARG A 476 -13.88 26.94 8.12
CA ARG A 476 -15.18 27.62 8.30
C ARG A 476 -15.05 28.94 9.04
N TYR A 477 -14.30 28.96 10.14
CA TYR A 477 -14.01 30.19 10.87
C TYR A 477 -13.38 31.25 9.96
N ARG A 478 -12.42 30.86 9.12
CA ARG A 478 -11.78 31.76 8.15
C ARG A 478 -12.68 32.21 7.01
N LEU A 479 -13.71 31.43 6.67
CA LEU A 479 -14.78 31.83 5.75
C LEU A 479 -15.81 32.78 6.37
N GLY A 480 -15.67 33.13 7.65
CA GLY A 480 -16.63 33.98 8.37
C GLY A 480 -17.86 33.21 8.87
N ASP A 481 -17.76 31.89 9.00
CA ASP A 481 -18.78 31.01 9.59
C ASP A 481 -18.32 30.48 10.98
N PRO A 482 -18.34 31.33 12.04
CA PRO A 482 -17.95 30.91 13.37
C PRO A 482 -18.94 29.92 14.01
N ALA A 483 -20.23 29.95 13.60
CA ALA A 483 -21.24 29.03 14.10
C ALA A 483 -20.97 27.61 13.59
N GLY A 484 -20.77 27.45 12.28
CA GLY A 484 -20.41 26.16 11.72
C GLY A 484 -19.02 25.68 12.15
N ALA A 485 -18.11 26.58 12.50
CA ALA A 485 -16.85 26.19 13.15
C ALA A 485 -17.09 25.58 14.54
N GLU A 486 -17.93 26.20 15.37
CA GLU A 486 -18.26 25.69 16.71
C GLU A 486 -18.94 24.32 16.65
N GLU A 487 -19.86 24.10 15.70
CA GLU A 487 -20.50 22.79 15.49
C GLU A 487 -19.49 21.67 15.24
N MET A 488 -18.45 21.93 14.44
CA MET A 488 -17.40 20.95 14.17
C MET A 488 -16.56 20.65 15.42
N LEU A 489 -16.31 21.65 16.27
CA LEU A 489 -15.57 21.50 17.52
C LEU A 489 -16.37 20.73 18.57
N ASP A 490 -17.69 20.92 18.63
CA ASP A 490 -18.57 20.14 19.49
C ASP A 490 -18.60 18.65 19.11
N LEU A 491 -18.47 18.34 17.82
CA LEU A 491 -18.33 16.96 17.36
C LEU A 491 -17.01 16.31 17.82
N ILE A 492 -15.91 17.08 17.88
CA ILE A 492 -14.63 16.58 18.42
C ILE A 492 -14.77 16.23 19.90
N ASP A 493 -15.49 17.03 20.67
CA ASP A 493 -15.68 16.77 22.12
C ASP A 493 -16.53 15.52 22.39
N ARG A 494 -17.32 15.07 21.41
CA ARG A 494 -18.14 13.84 21.48
C ARG A 494 -17.38 12.57 21.07
N GLU A 495 -16.21 12.69 20.45
CA GLU A 495 -15.41 11.53 20.07
C GLU A 495 -14.67 10.97 21.32
N GLU A 496 -14.80 9.67 21.57
CA GLU A 496 -14.24 9.00 22.77
C GLU A 496 -12.70 8.87 22.76
N GLU A 497 -12.04 9.09 21.61
CA GLU A 497 -10.60 8.90 21.46
C GLU A 497 -9.83 10.24 21.27
N ARG A 498 -9.00 10.56 22.28
CA ARG A 498 -7.80 11.43 22.28
C ARG A 498 -7.94 12.87 22.84
N SER A 499 -6.99 13.18 23.72
CA SER A 499 -6.81 14.48 24.39
C SER A 499 -6.26 15.60 23.49
N GLU A 500 -5.51 15.27 22.44
CA GLU A 500 -4.81 16.26 21.58
C GLU A 500 -5.77 17.07 20.70
N MET A 501 -6.72 16.41 20.02
CA MET A 501 -7.69 17.13 19.17
C MET A 501 -8.66 17.97 20.01
N GLN A 502 -9.04 17.49 21.20
CA GLN A 502 -9.82 18.26 22.16
C GLN A 502 -9.02 19.47 22.69
N GLN A 503 -7.70 19.33 22.88
CA GLN A 503 -6.85 20.47 23.22
C GLN A 503 -6.82 21.50 22.10
N LEU A 504 -6.57 21.07 20.86
CA LEU A 504 -6.60 21.94 19.69
C LEU A 504 -7.97 22.63 19.54
N ALA A 505 -9.07 21.92 19.78
CA ALA A 505 -10.42 22.48 19.77
C ALA A 505 -10.58 23.59 20.82
N ARG A 506 -10.09 23.39 22.05
CA ARG A 506 -10.09 24.44 23.09
C ARG A 506 -9.25 25.65 22.71
N GLU A 507 -8.07 25.43 22.13
CA GLU A 507 -7.18 26.50 21.66
C GLU A 507 -7.83 27.30 20.52
N LEU A 508 -8.48 26.63 19.57
CA LEU A 508 -9.21 27.28 18.49
C LEU A 508 -10.39 28.10 19.00
N ARG A 509 -11.21 27.57 19.92
CA ARG A 509 -12.30 28.34 20.57
C ARG A 509 -11.78 29.61 21.24
N LEU A 510 -10.65 29.51 21.95
CA LEU A 510 -10.05 30.68 22.59
C LEU A 510 -9.58 31.71 21.56
N HIS A 511 -8.99 31.26 20.45
CA HIS A 511 -8.57 32.13 19.36
C HIS A 511 -9.78 32.82 18.70
N MET A 512 -10.85 32.09 18.40
CA MET A 512 -12.09 32.63 17.83
C MET A 512 -12.72 33.71 18.73
N LYS A 513 -12.71 33.50 20.06
CA LYS A 513 -13.20 34.49 21.03
C LYS A 513 -12.35 35.76 21.07
N LYS A 514 -11.02 35.63 20.93
CA LYS A 514 -10.09 36.77 20.93
C LYS A 514 -10.08 37.55 19.61
N HIS A 515 -10.42 36.90 18.51
CA HIS A 515 -10.36 37.46 17.16
C HIS A 515 -11.70 37.28 16.41
N PRO A 516 -12.81 37.84 16.90
CA PRO A 516 -14.12 37.64 16.28
C PRO A 516 -14.09 38.09 14.81
N VAL A 517 -14.43 37.17 13.90
CA VAL A 517 -14.59 37.49 12.49
C VAL A 517 -15.89 38.24 12.32
N VAL A 518 -15.82 39.51 11.89
CA VAL A 518 -17.01 40.28 11.53
C VAL A 518 -17.59 39.65 10.27
N PRO A 519 -18.85 39.19 10.27
CA PRO A 519 -19.45 38.60 9.07
C PRO A 519 -19.40 39.61 7.93
N SER A 520 -18.74 39.27 6.82
CA SER A 520 -18.79 40.13 5.64
C SER A 520 -20.23 40.17 5.13
N ALA A 521 -20.80 41.37 5.01
CA ALA A 521 -22.19 41.60 4.59
C ALA A 521 -22.54 41.09 3.17
N SER A 522 -21.65 40.35 2.50
CA SER A 522 -21.81 39.85 1.14
C SER A 522 -22.42 38.44 1.03
N SER A 523 -22.72 37.71 2.12
CA SER A 523 -23.31 36.35 2.01
C SER A 523 -24.85 36.33 1.94
N ASN A 524 -25.55 37.45 2.12
CA ASN A 524 -27.02 37.50 2.13
C ASN A 524 -27.68 37.69 0.74
N ALA A 525 -26.92 37.59 -0.36
CA ALA A 525 -27.46 37.85 -1.70
C ALA A 525 -27.62 36.60 -2.59
N ALA A 526 -27.26 35.39 -2.13
CA ALA A 526 -27.22 34.20 -3.00
C ALA A 526 -28.23 33.09 -2.67
N GLU A 527 -29.09 33.22 -1.66
CA GLU A 527 -30.15 32.23 -1.40
C GLU A 527 -31.49 32.93 -1.09
N ARG A 528 -32.34 32.97 -2.12
CA ARG A 528 -33.80 32.84 -1.96
C ARG A 528 -34.25 31.64 -2.78
#